data_AF-A0A936VT15-F1
#
_entry.id   AF-A0A936VT15-F1
#
_cell.length_a   1.000
_cell.length_b   1.000
_cell.length_c   1.000
_cell.angle_alpha   90.00
_cell.angle_beta   90.00
_cell.angle_gamma   90.00
#
_symmetry.space_group_name_H-M   'P 1'
#
loop_
_entity.id
_entity.type
_entity.pdbx_description
1 polymer ?
#
loop_
_entity_poly.entity_id
_entity_poly.type
_entity_poly.pdbx_seq_one_letter_code
_entity_poly.pdbx_strand_id
1 'polypeptide(L)'
;MGRVNVVRKIGPSTYIAGTPQGGIWKTVDNGVNWVPKTDGIAFMSIGDIRMNPNDSMKMYAITGDRNMISSQSIGIIKSTDGGDTWSTTSLVLTPELDKSNSNIGIKPNNPNHMIAVVQNYVYYTTDAWNTYTKGIYMEGGLDVLYTNDFIIISDEKDPYLEVQIMEQLLNEFI
;
A
#
# COMPACT_ATOMS: atom_id res chain seq x y z
N MET A 1 -4.14 7.01 23.70
CA MET A 1 -4.60 6.83 22.31
C MET A 1 -3.39 6.96 21.40
N GLY A 2 -3.23 6.05 20.44
CA GLY A 2 -2.13 6.07 19.45
C GLY A 2 -2.61 6.53 18.08
N ARG A 3 -1.68 6.79 17.15
CA ARG A 3 -1.98 7.12 15.75
C ARG A 3 -2.49 5.88 15.00
N VAL A 4 -3.41 6.09 14.06
CA VAL A 4 -3.83 5.12 13.04
C VAL A 4 -3.49 5.72 11.68
N ASN A 5 -2.83 4.94 10.82
CA ASN A 5 -2.43 5.41 9.49
C ASN A 5 -3.56 5.26 8.47
N VAL A 6 -4.31 4.15 8.55
CA VAL A 6 -5.38 3.82 7.60
C VAL A 6 -6.52 3.09 8.28
N VAL A 7 -7.76 3.41 7.87
CA VAL A 7 -8.96 2.61 8.16
C VAL A 7 -9.72 2.39 6.85
N ARG A 8 -10.18 1.16 6.62
CA ARG A 8 -11.01 0.79 5.47
C ARG A 8 -12.25 0.05 5.94
N LYS A 9 -13.40 0.41 5.38
CA LYS A 9 -14.64 -0.36 5.55
C LYS A 9 -14.63 -1.51 4.55
N ILE A 10 -14.77 -2.74 5.03
CA ILE A 10 -14.69 -3.96 4.21
C ILE A 10 -16.02 -4.73 4.16
N GLY A 11 -16.98 -4.33 5.01
CA GLY A 11 -18.34 -4.85 5.06
C GLY A 11 -19.28 -3.92 5.84
N PRO A 12 -20.55 -4.29 6.09
CA PRO A 12 -21.51 -3.45 6.80
C PRO A 12 -21.05 -3.02 8.19
N SER A 13 -20.53 -3.96 8.99
CA SER A 13 -20.00 -3.75 10.34
C SER A 13 -18.51 -4.04 10.47
N THR A 14 -17.85 -4.34 9.35
CA THR A 14 -16.47 -4.83 9.33
C THR A 14 -15.52 -3.76 8.84
N TYR A 15 -14.48 -3.49 9.62
CA TYR A 15 -13.42 -2.54 9.29
C TYR A 15 -12.06 -3.17 9.52
N ILE A 16 -11.08 -2.67 8.78
CA ILE A 16 -9.67 -3.02 8.94
C ILE A 16 -8.87 -1.74 9.10
N ALA A 17 -7.89 -1.75 10.00
CA ALA A 17 -7.05 -0.62 10.32
C ALA A 17 -5.57 -1.01 10.29
N GLY A 18 -4.74 -0.10 9.77
CA GLY A 18 -3.29 -0.20 9.78
C GLY A 18 -2.69 0.86 10.69
N THR A 19 -1.72 0.47 11.49
CA THR A 19 -1.11 1.33 12.52
C THR A 19 0.39 1.51 12.27
N PRO A 20 0.99 2.60 12.78
CA PRO A 20 2.38 2.93 12.52
C PRO A 20 3.39 1.96 13.13
N GLN A 21 3.04 1.27 14.24
CA GLN A 21 3.91 0.32 14.95
C GLN A 21 3.14 -0.78 15.69
N GLY A 22 1.90 -1.08 15.28
CA GLY A 22 1.02 -2.04 15.96
C GLY A 22 0.33 -3.03 15.02
N GLY A 23 0.68 -3.03 13.74
CA GLY A 23 0.19 -3.98 12.75
C GLY A 23 -1.20 -3.65 12.22
N ILE A 24 -1.84 -4.70 11.68
CA ILE A 24 -3.19 -4.66 11.14
C ILE A 24 -4.18 -5.15 12.20
N TRP A 25 -5.29 -4.44 12.33
CA TRP A 25 -6.38 -4.76 13.23
C TRP A 25 -7.68 -4.87 12.46
N LYS A 26 -8.56 -5.80 12.85
CA LYS A 26 -9.87 -5.99 12.22
C LYS A 26 -10.96 -6.00 13.29
N THR A 27 -12.07 -5.36 12.97
CA THR A 27 -13.32 -5.39 13.75
C THR A 27 -14.43 -5.94 12.87
N VAL A 28 -15.40 -6.61 13.49
CA VAL A 28 -16.63 -7.12 12.85
C VAL A 28 -17.91 -6.54 13.47
N ASP A 29 -17.75 -5.66 14.47
CA ASP A 29 -18.80 -5.15 15.35
C ASP A 29 -18.80 -3.62 15.42
N ASN A 30 -18.58 -2.96 14.28
CA ASN A 30 -18.57 -1.49 14.16
C ASN A 30 -17.49 -0.81 15.01
N GLY A 31 -16.36 -1.48 15.24
CA GLY A 31 -15.23 -0.91 15.97
C GLY A 31 -15.34 -1.00 17.48
N VAL A 32 -16.28 -1.80 18.01
CA VAL A 32 -16.38 -2.06 19.46
C VAL A 32 -15.21 -2.92 19.92
N ASN A 33 -14.89 -3.99 19.19
CA ASN A 33 -13.74 -4.85 19.45
C ASN A 33 -12.83 -4.94 18.22
N TRP A 34 -11.52 -4.95 18.48
CA TRP A 34 -10.49 -5.07 17.44
C TRP A 34 -9.58 -6.25 17.75
N VAL A 35 -9.34 -7.08 16.74
CA VAL A 35 -8.48 -8.27 16.81
C VAL A 35 -7.23 -8.02 15.96
N PRO A 36 -6.02 -8.26 16.48
CA PRO A 36 -4.80 -8.12 15.69
C PRO A 36 -4.70 -9.22 14.63
N LYS A 37 -4.13 -8.90 13.46
CA LYS A 37 -4.06 -9.77 12.28
C LYS A 37 -2.66 -9.99 11.74
N THR A 38 -1.65 -9.45 12.42
CA THR A 38 -0.25 -9.51 11.98
C THR A 38 0.73 -9.83 13.11
N ASP A 39 0.28 -10.38 14.24
CA ASP A 39 1.15 -10.70 15.39
C ASP A 39 2.27 -11.72 15.04
N GLY A 40 2.08 -12.51 13.98
CA GLY A 40 3.08 -13.45 13.48
C GLY A 40 4.02 -12.89 12.40
N ILE A 41 3.91 -11.62 12.02
CA ILE A 41 4.68 -11.00 10.94
C ILE A 41 5.73 -10.05 11.53
N ALA A 42 6.96 -10.14 11.01
CA ALA A 42 8.03 -9.23 11.39
C ALA A 42 7.75 -7.80 10.89
N PHE A 43 8.04 -6.81 11.74
CA PHE A 43 7.80 -5.38 11.54
C PHE A 43 6.31 -5.02 11.42
N MET A 44 5.82 -4.23 12.38
CA MET A 44 4.40 -3.96 12.58
C MET A 44 3.96 -2.59 12.05
N SER A 45 4.76 -1.94 11.21
CA SER A 45 4.39 -0.66 10.61
C SER A 45 3.56 -0.87 9.36
N ILE A 46 2.38 -0.25 9.28
CA ILE A 46 1.47 -0.35 8.13
C ILE A 46 1.19 1.05 7.58
N GLY A 47 1.57 1.29 6.32
CA GLY A 47 1.40 2.57 5.64
C GLY A 47 0.00 2.71 5.05
N ASP A 48 -0.41 1.73 4.23
CA ASP A 48 -1.71 1.70 3.57
C ASP A 48 -2.24 0.27 3.44
N ILE A 49 -3.56 0.13 3.32
CA ILE A 49 -4.28 -1.10 3.03
C ILE A 49 -5.26 -0.81 1.89
N ARG A 50 -5.21 -1.62 0.84
CA ARG A 50 -6.12 -1.56 -0.31
C ARG A 50 -6.76 -2.91 -0.59
N MET A 51 -8.04 -2.87 -0.94
CA MET A 51 -8.80 -4.06 -1.34
C MET A 51 -8.90 -4.11 -2.85
N ASN A 52 -8.90 -5.31 -3.41
CA ASN A 52 -9.37 -5.50 -4.77
C ASN A 52 -10.85 -5.06 -4.84
N PRO A 53 -11.21 -4.09 -5.72
CA PRO A 53 -12.56 -3.57 -5.82
C PRO A 53 -13.59 -4.61 -6.28
N ASN A 54 -13.14 -5.66 -6.95
CA ASN A 54 -13.99 -6.73 -7.48
C ASN A 54 -14.06 -7.95 -6.53
N ASP A 55 -13.21 -7.99 -5.50
CA ASP A 55 -13.10 -9.12 -4.57
C ASP A 55 -12.44 -8.66 -3.26
N SER A 56 -13.24 -8.22 -2.28
CA SER A 56 -12.72 -7.72 -1.00
C SER A 56 -12.01 -8.80 -0.16
N MET A 57 -12.08 -10.08 -0.52
CA MET A 57 -11.27 -11.11 0.12
C MET A 57 -9.78 -10.95 -0.21
N LYS A 58 -9.47 -10.34 -1.36
CA LYS A 58 -8.11 -10.03 -1.78
C LYS A 58 -7.73 -8.63 -1.34
N MET A 59 -6.74 -8.54 -0.46
CA MET A 59 -6.24 -7.27 0.07
C MET A 59 -4.73 -7.22 -0.02
N TYR A 60 -4.21 -5.99 -0.11
CA TYR A 60 -2.79 -5.70 -0.14
C TYR A 60 -2.48 -4.62 0.88
N ALA A 61 -1.40 -4.79 1.63
CA ALA A 61 -0.91 -3.79 2.57
C ALA A 61 0.57 -3.52 2.31
N ILE A 62 0.94 -2.24 2.36
CA ILE A 62 2.34 -1.83 2.30
C ILE A 62 2.83 -1.63 3.72
N THR A 63 3.84 -2.40 4.09
CA THR A 63 4.48 -2.27 5.39
C THR A 63 5.44 -1.08 5.37
N GLY A 64 5.69 -0.48 6.52
CA GLY A 64 6.44 0.78 6.66
C GLY A 64 5.54 1.94 7.07
N ASP A 65 6.16 3.10 7.29
CA ASP A 65 5.45 4.31 7.70
C ASP A 65 6.13 5.55 7.11
N ARG A 66 5.37 6.32 6.32
CA ARG A 66 5.86 7.55 5.67
C ARG A 66 6.30 8.64 6.65
N ASN A 67 5.69 8.69 7.84
CA ASN A 67 5.90 9.70 8.85
C ASN A 67 6.93 9.28 9.91
N MET A 68 7.50 8.08 9.81
CA MET A 68 8.54 7.61 10.73
C MET A 68 9.86 7.38 9.99
N ILE A 69 10.82 8.24 10.32
CA ILE A 69 12.23 8.02 10.03
C ILE A 69 12.61 6.65 10.64
N SER A 70 13.20 5.77 9.83
CA SER A 70 13.61 4.39 10.17
C SER A 70 12.50 3.37 10.41
N SER A 71 11.32 3.57 9.82
CA SER A 71 10.36 2.47 9.76
C SER A 71 10.86 1.36 8.86
N GLN A 72 11.07 0.18 9.44
CA GLN A 72 11.35 -1.03 8.68
C GLN A 72 10.11 -1.44 7.88
N SER A 73 10.36 -2.05 6.73
CA SER A 73 9.36 -2.57 5.83
C SER A 73 9.81 -3.91 5.28
N ILE A 74 8.89 -4.86 5.19
CA ILE A 74 9.07 -6.11 4.43
C ILE A 74 8.59 -5.95 2.98
N GLY A 75 8.09 -4.79 2.57
CA GLY A 75 7.44 -4.56 1.28
C GLY A 75 5.93 -4.79 1.33
N ILE A 76 5.39 -5.42 0.29
CA ILE A 76 3.95 -5.64 0.12
C ILE A 76 3.58 -7.01 0.67
N ILE A 77 2.58 -7.04 1.55
CA ILE A 77 1.90 -8.25 2.00
C ILE A 77 0.50 -8.34 1.40
N LYS A 78 0.02 -9.57 1.23
CA LYS A 78 -1.27 -9.89 0.61
C LYS A 78 -2.08 -10.78 1.54
N SER A 79 -3.39 -10.55 1.56
CA SER A 79 -4.40 -11.45 2.12
C SER A 79 -5.31 -11.96 1.00
N THR A 80 -5.78 -13.20 1.14
CA THR A 80 -6.79 -13.82 0.26
C THR A 80 -8.02 -14.28 1.05
N ASP A 81 -8.11 -13.91 2.32
CA ASP A 81 -9.17 -14.32 3.26
C ASP A 81 -9.83 -13.10 3.96
N GLY A 82 -9.80 -11.94 3.31
CA GLY A 82 -10.45 -10.73 3.82
C GLY A 82 -9.70 -10.10 5.00
N GLY A 83 -8.38 -10.23 5.02
CA GLY A 83 -7.49 -9.62 6.00
C GLY A 83 -7.34 -10.43 7.30
N ASP A 84 -7.71 -11.70 7.30
CA ASP A 84 -7.55 -12.58 8.46
C ASP A 84 -6.13 -13.15 8.57
N THR A 85 -5.52 -13.50 7.44
CA THR A 85 -4.12 -13.89 7.33
C THR A 85 -3.42 -13.11 6.21
N TRP A 86 -2.10 -12.96 6.34
CA TRP A 86 -1.28 -12.16 5.46
C TRP A 86 0.02 -12.91 5.11
N SER A 87 0.48 -12.78 3.87
CA SER A 87 1.73 -13.38 3.38
C SER A 87 2.50 -12.40 2.50
N THR A 88 3.82 -12.53 2.46
CA THR A 88 4.68 -11.70 1.59
C THR A 88 4.38 -11.95 0.12
N THR A 89 4.48 -10.89 -0.68
CA THR A 89 4.45 -10.96 -2.15
C THR A 89 5.87 -11.08 -2.71
N SER A 90 6.04 -10.95 -4.03
CA SER A 90 7.38 -10.89 -4.63
C SER A 90 8.17 -9.63 -4.26
N LEU A 91 7.49 -8.51 -4.01
CA LEU A 91 8.14 -7.27 -3.55
C LEU A 91 8.47 -7.37 -2.06
N VAL A 92 9.64 -7.94 -1.78
CA VAL A 92 10.24 -8.04 -0.45
C VAL A 92 11.39 -7.05 -0.33
N LEU A 93 11.35 -6.20 0.69
CA LEU A 93 12.40 -5.20 0.94
C LEU A 93 13.39 -5.70 1.99
N THR A 94 14.68 -5.41 1.80
CA THR A 94 15.72 -5.70 2.79
C THR A 94 15.80 -4.58 3.82
N PRO A 95 16.27 -4.85 5.05
CA PRO A 95 16.38 -3.84 6.12
C PRO A 95 17.25 -2.62 5.77
N GLU A 96 18.08 -2.71 4.73
CA GLU A 96 18.93 -1.64 4.22
C GLU A 96 18.13 -0.58 3.44
N LEU A 97 16.94 -0.93 2.95
CA LEU A 97 16.00 -0.03 2.30
C LEU A 97 15.17 0.71 3.35
N ASP A 98 15.86 1.59 4.06
CA ASP A 98 15.30 2.37 5.15
C ASP A 98 14.46 3.55 4.60
N LYS A 99 13.29 3.77 5.23
CA LYS A 99 12.52 5.03 5.37
C LYS A 99 11.52 5.42 4.26
N SER A 100 10.27 5.57 4.72
CA SER A 100 9.05 6.09 4.07
C SER A 100 8.49 5.29 2.90
N ASN A 101 7.49 4.47 3.22
CA ASN A 101 6.57 3.90 2.24
C ASN A 101 5.23 4.61 2.37
N SER A 102 4.69 5.07 1.25
CA SER A 102 3.46 5.86 1.27
C SER A 102 2.25 4.96 1.06
N ASN A 103 1.91 4.66 -0.19
CA ASN A 103 0.59 4.14 -0.53
C ASN A 103 0.66 3.01 -1.55
N ILE A 104 -0.43 2.24 -1.60
CA ILE A 104 -0.72 1.32 -2.70
C ILE A 104 -1.81 1.96 -3.55
N GLY A 105 -1.65 1.85 -4.86
CA GLY A 105 -2.69 2.15 -5.82
C GLY A 105 -3.12 0.89 -6.57
N ILE A 106 -4.43 0.71 -6.75
CA ILE A 106 -5.01 -0.42 -7.49
C ILE A 106 -5.89 0.12 -8.61
N LYS A 107 -5.64 -0.30 -9.85
CA LYS A 107 -6.45 0.07 -11.02
C LYS A 107 -7.86 -0.54 -10.86
N PRO A 108 -8.94 0.26 -10.78
CA PRO A 108 -10.24 -0.28 -10.39
C PRO A 108 -10.81 -1.35 -11.34
N ASN A 109 -10.60 -1.14 -12.65
CA ASN A 109 -11.08 -2.06 -13.68
C ASN A 109 -10.10 -3.20 -13.98
N ASN A 110 -8.90 -3.19 -13.39
CA ASN A 110 -7.93 -4.27 -13.55
C ASN A 110 -7.06 -4.40 -12.29
N PRO A 111 -7.54 -5.13 -11.26
CA PRO A 111 -6.89 -5.18 -9.95
C PRO A 111 -5.57 -5.96 -9.92
N ASN A 112 -5.12 -6.52 -11.06
CA ASN A 112 -3.78 -7.07 -11.19
C ASN A 112 -2.74 -5.97 -11.47
N HIS A 113 -3.19 -4.81 -11.97
CA HIS A 113 -2.37 -3.62 -12.17
C HIS A 113 -2.36 -2.75 -10.91
N MET A 114 -1.20 -2.62 -10.29
CA MET A 114 -1.00 -1.85 -9.07
C MET A 114 0.34 -1.11 -9.09
N ILE A 115 0.43 -0.01 -8.34
CA ILE A 115 1.73 0.54 -7.93
C ILE A 115 1.87 0.60 -6.42
N ALA A 116 3.12 0.62 -6.00
CA ALA A 116 3.56 1.01 -4.68
C ALA A 116 4.67 2.04 -4.83
N VAL A 117 4.68 3.05 -3.98
CA VAL A 117 5.87 3.88 -3.78
C VAL A 117 6.64 3.37 -2.59
N VAL A 118 7.92 3.13 -2.83
CA VAL A 118 8.88 2.69 -1.83
C VAL A 118 10.07 3.61 -1.92
N GLN A 119 10.34 4.36 -0.85
CA GLN A 119 11.33 5.44 -0.84
C GLN A 119 11.06 6.45 -1.97
N ASN A 120 12.02 6.59 -2.87
CA ASN A 120 12.00 7.47 -4.03
C ASN A 120 11.72 6.72 -5.34
N TYR A 121 11.22 5.48 -5.29
CA TYR A 121 10.95 4.70 -6.48
C TYR A 121 9.49 4.26 -6.54
N VAL A 122 8.93 4.30 -7.75
CA VAL A 122 7.70 3.59 -8.06
C VAL A 122 8.01 2.16 -8.42
N TYR A 123 7.29 1.25 -7.81
CA TYR A 123 7.23 -0.15 -8.18
C TYR A 123 5.86 -0.44 -8.73
N TYR A 124 5.77 -1.27 -9.75
CA TYR A 124 4.48 -1.66 -10.31
C TYR A 124 4.43 -3.15 -10.63
N THR A 125 3.21 -3.64 -10.79
CA THR A 125 2.91 -5.03 -11.13
C THR A 125 1.74 -5.06 -12.10
N THR A 126 1.69 -6.10 -12.94
CA THR A 126 0.58 -6.41 -13.84
C THR A 126 -0.08 -7.75 -13.50
N ASP A 127 0.41 -8.43 -12.47
CA ASP A 127 0.05 -9.80 -12.09
C ASP A 127 -0.23 -9.94 -10.58
N ALA A 128 -0.67 -8.85 -9.96
CA ALA A 128 -1.07 -8.81 -8.57
C ALA A 128 0.05 -9.08 -7.54
N TRP A 129 1.22 -8.48 -7.79
CA TRP A 129 2.47 -8.60 -7.03
C TRP A 129 3.07 -10.01 -7.02
N ASN A 130 2.68 -10.87 -7.96
CA ASN A 130 3.40 -12.13 -8.19
C ASN A 130 4.78 -11.87 -8.78
N THR A 131 4.90 -10.81 -9.59
CA THR A 131 6.13 -10.17 -10.01
C THR A 131 6.00 -8.64 -9.90
N TYR A 132 7.12 -7.94 -10.00
CA TYR A 132 7.13 -6.48 -10.04
C TYR A 132 8.23 -5.95 -10.95
N THR A 133 8.03 -4.73 -11.43
CA THR A 133 9.04 -3.93 -12.09
C THR A 133 9.36 -2.73 -11.21
N LYS A 134 10.66 -2.48 -10.99
CA LYS A 134 11.13 -1.23 -10.41
C LYS A 134 11.14 -0.17 -11.52
N GLY A 135 10.31 0.84 -11.37
CA GLY A 135 10.16 1.93 -12.32
C GLY A 135 10.96 3.18 -11.92
N ILE A 136 10.29 4.32 -12.07
CA ILE A 136 10.89 5.66 -12.09
C ILE A 136 11.37 6.09 -10.69
N TYR A 137 12.52 6.77 -10.67
CA TYR A 137 13.00 7.51 -9.51
C TYR A 137 12.31 8.88 -9.43
N MET A 138 11.86 9.28 -8.25
CA MET A 138 11.23 10.56 -7.97
C MET A 138 11.83 11.21 -6.73
N GLU A 139 12.14 12.50 -6.82
CA GLU A 139 12.89 13.22 -5.80
C GLU A 139 11.98 13.94 -4.79
N GLY A 140 11.23 13.19 -3.98
CA GLY A 140 10.31 13.81 -3.01
C GLY A 140 9.41 12.79 -2.32
N GLY A 141 8.89 13.11 -1.15
CA GLY A 141 7.96 12.25 -0.43
C GLY A 141 6.59 12.25 -1.11
N LEU A 142 6.09 11.08 -1.49
CA LEU A 142 4.98 10.97 -2.44
C LEU A 142 3.67 10.59 -1.76
N ASP A 143 2.57 11.15 -2.26
CA ASP A 143 1.24 10.54 -2.18
C ASP A 143 0.85 10.02 -3.57
N VAL A 144 0.41 8.76 -3.63
CA VAL A 144 -0.11 8.13 -4.85
C VAL A 144 -1.63 8.08 -4.76
N LEU A 145 -2.30 8.64 -5.76
CA LEU A 145 -3.74 8.48 -5.97
C LEU A 145 -3.99 7.80 -7.32
N TYR A 146 -4.45 6.56 -7.27
CA TYR A 146 -4.97 5.87 -8.45
C TYR A 146 -6.40 6.32 -8.73
N THR A 147 -6.63 6.81 -9.93
CA THR A 147 -7.97 7.00 -10.52
C THR A 147 -8.18 5.99 -11.65
N ASN A 148 -9.39 5.94 -12.21
CA ASN A 148 -9.70 5.06 -13.35
C ASN A 148 -8.84 5.35 -14.58
N ASP A 149 -8.43 6.62 -14.73
CA ASP A 149 -7.82 7.14 -15.95
C ASP A 149 -6.36 7.59 -15.75
N PHE A 150 -5.94 7.85 -14.50
CA PHE A 150 -4.64 8.43 -14.18
C PHE A 150 -4.08 7.97 -12.83
N ILE A 151 -2.76 7.93 -12.72
CA ILE A 151 -2.02 7.70 -11.47
C ILE A 151 -1.43 9.03 -11.05
N ILE A 152 -2.11 9.78 -10.18
CA ILE A 152 -1.54 10.99 -9.62
C ILE A 152 -0.44 10.57 -8.66
N ILE A 153 0.78 10.98 -8.96
CA ILE A 153 1.88 10.90 -8.02
C ILE A 153 2.29 12.33 -7.77
N SER A 154 1.97 12.84 -6.57
CA SER A 154 2.29 14.22 -6.25
C SER A 154 3.64 14.32 -5.57
N ASP A 155 4.50 15.18 -6.10
CA ASP A 155 5.72 15.64 -5.43
C ASP A 155 5.46 17.03 -4.86
N GLU A 156 5.44 17.15 -3.53
CA GLU A 156 5.23 18.46 -2.87
C GLU A 156 6.30 19.51 -3.24
N LYS A 157 7.43 19.10 -3.83
CA LYS A 157 8.54 19.99 -4.20
C LYS A 157 8.61 20.35 -5.68
N ASP A 158 7.99 19.59 -6.57
CA ASP A 158 7.96 19.90 -8.01
C ASP A 158 6.65 19.45 -8.70
N PRO A 159 5.69 20.38 -8.90
CA PRO A 159 4.41 20.05 -9.53
C PRO A 159 4.50 19.76 -11.04
N TYR A 160 5.62 20.08 -11.71
CA TYR A 160 5.79 19.80 -13.14
C TYR A 160 6.30 18.38 -13.40
N LEU A 161 6.97 17.76 -12.43
CA LEU A 161 7.36 16.35 -12.46
C LEU A 161 6.12 15.42 -12.47
N GLU A 162 5.02 15.84 -11.84
CA GLU A 162 3.76 15.09 -11.77
C GLU A 162 3.21 14.77 -13.17
N VAL A 163 3.26 15.74 -14.10
CA VAL A 163 2.67 15.62 -15.44
C VAL A 163 3.48 14.66 -16.33
N GLN A 164 4.81 14.73 -16.28
CA GLN A 164 5.67 13.91 -17.14
C GLN A 164 5.64 12.43 -16.74
N ILE A 165 5.50 12.15 -15.43
CA ILE A 165 5.38 10.79 -14.89
C ILE A 165 4.02 10.19 -15.22
N MET A 166 2.96 11.00 -15.15
CA MET A 166 1.63 10.59 -15.60
C MET A 166 1.65 10.14 -17.07
N GLU A 167 2.25 10.90 -17.97
CA GLU A 167 2.33 10.54 -19.40
C GLU A 167 3.17 9.27 -19.66
N GLN A 168 4.31 9.11 -18.97
CA GLN A 168 5.15 7.92 -19.12
C GLN A 168 4.44 6.65 -18.58
N LEU A 169 3.80 6.74 -17.42
CA LEU A 169 3.02 5.64 -16.86
C LEU A 169 1.78 5.35 -17.70
N LEU A 170 1.12 6.33 -18.32
CA LEU A 170 0.01 6.03 -19.23
C LEU A 170 0.48 5.19 -20.44
N ASN A 171 1.65 5.49 -21.00
CA ASN A 171 2.20 4.79 -22.16
C ASN A 171 2.71 3.37 -21.83
N GLU A 172 3.10 3.11 -20.58
CA GLU A 172 3.51 1.77 -20.13
C GLU A 172 2.33 0.91 -19.61
N PHE A 173 1.17 1.52 -19.29
CA PHE A 173 0.05 0.87 -18.57
C PHE A 173 -1.31 0.86 -19.31
N ILE A 174 -1.41 1.46 -20.50
CA ILE A 174 -2.58 1.42 -21.40
C ILE A 174 -2.29 0.56 -22.63
#